data_AF-A0A532UFI4-F1
#
_entry.id   AF-A0A532UFI4-F1
#
_cell.length_a   1.000
_cell.length_b   1.000
_cell.length_c   1.000
_cell.angle_alpha   90.00
_cell.angle_beta   90.00
_cell.angle_gamma   90.00
#
_symmetry.space_group_name_H-M   'P 1'
#
loop_
_entity.id
_entity.type
_entity.pdbx_description
1 polymer ?
#
loop_
_entity_poly.entity_id
_entity_poly.type
_entity_poly.pdbx_seq_one_letter_code
_entity_poly.pdbx_strand_id
1 'polypeptide(L)'
;MMIEWEKLQSCKGTELQRGKGTEAQRHKVITGPSAPLFLTCLGMVFLLFGCGKNPEADATAELAASFEDSPAKEDVIKANAAFDEGRYKESLQLLHKVAGRGDLTERQKKAMAGIVGQLLKAVHEDPELSKDIQLHRLMELLVLRTMGET
;
A
#
# COMPACT_ATOMS: atom_id res chain seq x y z
N MET A 1 -15.77 16.60 -8.38
CA MET A 1 -16.30 15.61 -7.42
C MET A 1 -15.10 14.91 -6.77
N MET A 2 -14.47 15.55 -5.78
CA MET A 2 -13.19 15.09 -5.18
C MET A 2 -13.35 14.58 -3.73
N ILE A 3 -14.58 14.62 -3.19
CA ILE A 3 -14.88 14.43 -1.77
C ILE A 3 -15.25 12.96 -1.44
N GLU A 4 -15.56 12.14 -2.44
CA GLU A 4 -16.06 10.78 -2.20
C GLU A 4 -14.95 9.75 -1.93
N TRP A 5 -13.72 10.01 -2.42
CA TRP A 5 -12.60 9.08 -2.28
C TRP A 5 -11.94 9.10 -0.89
N GLU A 6 -11.95 10.23 -0.18
CA GLU A 6 -11.49 10.31 1.22
C GLU A 6 -12.31 9.40 2.15
N LYS A 7 -13.60 9.19 1.85
CA LYS A 7 -14.45 8.27 2.63
C LYS A 7 -14.06 6.80 2.44
N LEU A 8 -13.58 6.41 1.27
CA LEU A 8 -13.17 5.02 1.00
C LEU A 8 -11.84 4.64 1.68
N GLN A 9 -10.96 5.62 1.95
CA GLN A 9 -9.77 5.39 2.78
C GLN A 9 -10.12 5.11 4.25
N SER A 10 -11.24 5.67 4.75
CA SER A 10 -11.69 5.45 6.13
C SER A 10 -12.30 4.06 6.38
N CYS A 11 -12.81 3.38 5.35
CA CYS A 11 -13.47 2.07 5.51
C CYS A 11 -12.50 0.88 5.62
N LYS A 12 -11.20 1.04 5.29
CA LYS A 12 -10.20 -0.03 5.39
C LYS A 12 -9.55 -0.18 6.78
N GLY A 13 -9.94 0.65 7.75
CA GLY A 13 -9.26 0.78 9.05
C GLY A 13 -9.97 0.21 10.27
N THR A 14 -11.17 -0.37 10.16
CA THR A 14 -11.94 -0.78 11.35
C THR A 14 -12.62 -2.13 11.19
N GLU A 15 -11.84 -3.20 11.09
CA GLU A 15 -12.35 -4.53 11.43
C GLU A 15 -11.27 -5.39 12.06
N LEU A 16 -11.07 -5.22 13.37
CA LEU A 16 -10.87 -6.35 14.30
C LEU A 16 -11.01 -5.86 15.76
N GLN A 17 -12.23 -5.52 16.17
CA GLN A 17 -12.55 -5.52 17.60
C GLN A 17 -12.68 -6.96 18.08
N ARG A 18 -11.56 -7.45 18.63
CA ARG A 18 -11.45 -8.03 19.97
C ARG A 18 -12.76 -8.60 20.55
N GLY A 19 -12.96 -9.90 20.37
CA GLY A 19 -13.98 -10.67 21.08
C GLY A 19 -13.41 -11.51 22.22
N LYS A 20 -13.96 -11.29 23.43
CA LYS A 20 -14.13 -12.20 24.58
C LYS A 20 -12.86 -12.50 25.40
N GLY A 21 -12.76 -12.04 26.66
CA GLY A 21 -13.45 -12.55 27.87
C GLY A 21 -12.48 -13.55 28.54
N THR A 22 -12.16 -13.60 29.83
CA THR A 22 -12.78 -13.23 31.11
C THR A 22 -11.67 -13.48 32.16
N GLU A 23 -11.42 -12.57 33.10
CA GLU A 23 -11.72 -12.77 34.54
C GLU A 23 -10.46 -12.97 35.42
N ALA A 24 -10.62 -12.50 36.65
CA ALA A 24 -9.71 -12.22 37.75
C ALA A 24 -8.69 -13.30 38.17
N GLN A 25 -7.55 -12.82 38.70
CA GLN A 25 -7.06 -13.09 40.08
C GLN A 25 -5.77 -12.27 40.32
N ARG A 26 -5.85 -11.19 41.14
CA ARG A 26 -5.47 -11.12 42.57
C ARG A 26 -3.97 -11.28 42.87
N HIS A 27 -3.46 -10.25 43.58
CA HIS A 27 -2.46 -10.31 44.67
C HIS A 27 -1.02 -10.71 44.26
N LYS A 28 0.08 -10.22 44.83
CA LYS A 28 0.37 -9.37 45.99
C LYS A 28 1.89 -9.04 45.92
N VAL A 29 2.24 -7.75 45.93
CA VAL A 29 3.32 -7.08 46.72
C VAL A 29 4.80 -7.53 46.54
N ILE A 30 5.68 -6.52 46.62
CA ILE A 30 6.95 -6.44 47.40
C ILE A 30 8.20 -6.04 46.56
N THR A 31 8.56 -4.75 46.73
CA THR A 31 9.90 -4.11 46.87
C THR A 31 11.12 -4.57 46.04
N GLY A 32 11.89 -3.59 45.55
CA GLY A 32 13.29 -3.76 45.10
C GLY A 32 14.26 -4.08 46.27
N PRO A 33 15.61 -3.94 46.14
CA PRO A 33 16.37 -3.18 45.14
C PRO A 33 17.64 -3.91 44.60
N SER A 34 18.56 -3.15 43.99
CA SER A 34 20.00 -3.41 43.73
C SER A 34 20.44 -4.29 42.54
N ALA A 35 21.29 -3.67 41.72
CA ALA A 35 22.04 -4.14 40.54
C ALA A 35 23.17 -5.14 40.90
N PRO A 36 24.17 -5.43 40.03
CA PRO A 36 24.26 -5.51 38.57
C PRO A 36 24.86 -6.87 38.11
N LEU A 37 24.48 -7.44 36.96
CA LEU A 37 25.28 -8.51 36.35
C LEU A 37 25.27 -8.43 34.82
N PHE A 38 26.47 -8.20 34.30
CA PHE A 38 26.93 -8.66 33.00
C PHE A 38 26.53 -10.12 32.77
N LEU A 39 26.03 -10.44 31.56
CA LEU A 39 26.62 -11.38 30.59
C LEU A 39 25.52 -11.97 29.70
N THR A 40 25.71 -11.78 28.38
CA THR A 40 25.38 -12.75 27.32
C THR A 40 24.00 -13.40 27.33
N CYS A 41 23.09 -12.88 26.51
CA CYS A 41 22.15 -13.70 25.75
C CYS A 41 22.02 -13.15 24.34
N LEU A 42 22.40 -13.97 23.35
CA LEU A 42 21.84 -14.09 22.01
C LEU A 42 21.51 -12.77 21.27
N GLY A 43 22.23 -12.40 20.21
CA GLY A 43 22.25 -13.19 18.98
C GLY A 43 20.86 -13.24 18.34
N MET A 44 20.66 -12.47 17.26
CA MET A 44 19.59 -12.64 16.26
C MET A 44 18.12 -12.38 16.66
N VAL A 45 17.70 -11.15 16.98
CA VAL A 45 16.31 -10.71 16.65
C VAL A 45 16.20 -9.17 16.51
N PHE A 46 16.98 -8.53 15.63
CA PHE A 46 16.67 -7.13 15.24
C PHE A 46 16.89 -6.84 13.75
N LEU A 47 16.81 -7.88 12.91
CA LEU A 47 16.79 -7.77 11.45
C LEU A 47 15.40 -8.11 10.86
N LEU A 48 14.31 -7.71 11.51
CA LEU A 48 12.97 -7.95 10.93
C LEU A 48 12.04 -6.74 10.81
N PHE A 49 12.34 -5.57 11.38
CA PHE A 49 11.52 -4.37 11.14
C PHE A 49 12.35 -3.09 11.00
N GLY A 50 13.58 -3.23 10.49
CA GLY A 50 14.35 -2.08 10.00
C GLY A 50 13.97 -1.79 8.56
N CYS A 51 13.04 -0.85 8.36
CA CYS A 51 13.15 0.22 7.37
C CYS A 51 11.89 1.07 7.45
N GLY A 52 12.05 2.33 7.85
CA GLY A 52 11.10 3.38 7.51
C GLY A 52 11.00 3.41 5.99
N LYS A 53 10.00 2.71 5.47
CA LYS A 53 9.76 2.62 4.03
C LYS A 53 9.11 3.91 3.60
N ASN A 54 9.75 4.60 2.65
CA ASN A 54 9.03 5.57 1.84
C ASN A 54 7.77 4.87 1.31
N PRO A 55 6.57 5.41 1.56
CA PRO A 55 5.33 4.77 1.14
C PRO A 55 5.29 4.58 -0.37
N GLU A 56 6.04 5.39 -1.13
CA GLU A 56 6.27 5.30 -2.58
C GLU A 56 7.01 4.02 -3.00
N ALA A 57 8.18 3.77 -2.43
CA ALA A 57 8.99 2.60 -2.78
C ALA A 57 8.28 1.27 -2.44
N ASP A 58 7.36 1.27 -1.47
CA ASP A 58 6.66 0.06 -1.04
C ASP A 58 5.60 -0.41 -2.05
N ALA A 59 4.81 0.47 -2.66
CA ALA A 59 3.79 0.03 -3.62
C ALA A 59 4.37 -0.31 -5.00
N THR A 60 5.41 0.37 -5.47
CA THR A 60 6.10 0.04 -6.74
C THR A 60 6.77 -1.34 -6.65
N ALA A 61 7.42 -1.62 -5.52
CA ALA A 61 8.00 -2.92 -5.25
C ALA A 61 6.92 -4.02 -5.10
N GLU A 62 5.85 -3.76 -4.35
CA GLU A 62 4.76 -4.73 -4.19
C GLU A 62 4.03 -5.00 -5.50
N LEU A 63 3.87 -3.98 -6.35
CA LEU A 63 3.30 -4.14 -7.69
C LEU A 63 4.19 -5.07 -8.53
N ALA A 64 5.49 -4.80 -8.64
CA ALA A 64 6.40 -5.66 -9.38
C ALA A 64 6.38 -7.11 -8.86
N ALA A 65 6.43 -7.30 -7.53
CA ALA A 65 6.39 -8.61 -6.90
C ALA A 65 5.07 -9.35 -7.16
N SER A 66 3.94 -8.65 -7.16
CA SER A 66 2.61 -9.26 -7.41
C SER A 66 2.42 -9.74 -8.86
N PHE A 67 3.26 -9.28 -9.78
CA PHE A 67 3.21 -9.63 -11.21
C PHE A 67 4.43 -10.43 -11.68
N GLU A 68 5.27 -10.94 -10.77
CA GLU A 68 6.53 -11.61 -11.12
C GLU A 68 6.35 -12.81 -12.08
N ASP A 69 5.29 -13.58 -11.87
CA ASP A 69 4.91 -14.75 -12.68
C ASP A 69 3.74 -14.47 -13.64
N SER A 70 3.32 -13.20 -13.75
CA SER A 70 2.20 -12.83 -14.61
C SER A 70 2.66 -12.60 -16.06
N PRO A 71 1.82 -12.96 -17.06
CA PRO A 71 2.08 -12.56 -18.44
C PRO A 71 2.02 -11.03 -18.64
N ALA A 72 1.61 -10.26 -17.62
CA ALA A 72 1.59 -8.80 -17.61
C ALA A 72 2.86 -8.15 -17.00
N LYS A 73 3.84 -8.96 -16.57
CA LYS A 73 5.07 -8.49 -15.93
C LYS A 73 5.76 -7.36 -16.68
N GLU A 74 5.95 -7.51 -17.99
CA GLU A 74 6.65 -6.48 -18.79
C GLU A 74 5.90 -5.14 -18.84
N ASP A 75 4.57 -5.19 -18.97
CA ASP A 75 3.74 -3.98 -18.97
C ASP A 75 3.79 -3.30 -17.59
N VAL A 76 3.85 -4.07 -16.51
CA VAL A 76 4.01 -3.57 -15.13
C VAL A 76 5.38 -2.96 -14.88
N ILE A 77 6.46 -3.59 -15.36
CA ILE A 77 7.81 -3.03 -15.25
C ILE A 77 7.89 -1.67 -15.98
N LYS A 78 7.32 -1.59 -17.18
CA LYS A 78 7.24 -0.32 -17.94
C LYS A 78 6.40 0.73 -17.21
N ALA A 79 5.28 0.31 -16.61
CA ALA A 79 4.43 1.21 -15.85
C ALA A 79 5.15 1.79 -14.62
N ASN A 80 5.93 0.97 -13.92
CA ASN A 80 6.75 1.40 -12.78
C ASN A 80 7.85 2.37 -13.22
N ALA A 81 8.58 2.06 -14.29
CA ALA A 81 9.59 2.96 -14.82
C ALA A 81 9.00 4.33 -15.22
N ALA A 82 7.85 4.33 -15.90
CA ALA A 82 7.14 5.56 -16.24
C ALA A 82 6.67 6.33 -15.00
N PHE A 83 6.25 5.63 -13.94
CA PHE A 83 5.87 6.25 -12.67
C PHE A 83 7.06 6.93 -11.99
N ASP A 84 8.19 6.24 -11.87
CA ASP A 84 9.40 6.75 -11.23
C ASP A 84 10.01 7.95 -11.99
N GLU A 85 9.80 8.01 -13.31
CA GLU A 85 10.20 9.15 -14.15
C GLU A 85 9.20 10.32 -14.14
N GLY A 86 8.11 10.23 -13.38
CA GLY A 86 7.04 11.25 -13.34
C GLY A 86 6.14 11.26 -14.58
N ARG A 87 6.25 10.27 -15.47
CA ARG A 87 5.40 10.08 -16.66
C ARG A 87 4.08 9.37 -16.28
N TYR A 88 3.34 9.99 -15.37
CA TYR A 88 2.18 9.38 -14.72
C TYR A 88 1.07 8.92 -15.67
N LYS A 89 0.81 9.69 -16.73
CA LYS A 89 -0.21 9.34 -17.73
C LYS A 89 0.11 8.04 -18.46
N GLU A 90 1.37 7.86 -18.84
CA GLU A 90 1.86 6.66 -19.51
C GLU A 90 1.82 5.45 -18.56
N SER A 91 2.23 5.65 -17.32
CA SER A 91 2.11 4.64 -16.25
C SER A 91 0.66 4.16 -16.11
N LEU A 92 -0.31 5.08 -15.98
CA LEU A 92 -1.73 4.73 -15.88
C LEU A 92 -2.28 4.02 -17.11
N GLN A 93 -1.86 4.40 -18.31
CA GLN A 93 -2.29 3.73 -19.55
C GLN A 93 -1.82 2.27 -19.58
N LEU A 94 -0.58 2.02 -19.19
CA LEU A 94 -0.03 0.67 -19.08
C LEU A 94 -0.76 -0.13 -17.99
N LEU A 95 -0.99 0.44 -16.82
CA LEU A 95 -1.75 -0.23 -15.76
C LEU A 95 -3.20 -0.50 -16.17
N HIS A 96 -3.84 0.41 -16.91
CA HIS A 96 -5.19 0.20 -17.44
C HIS A 96 -5.26 -0.93 -18.47
N LYS A 97 -4.20 -1.08 -19.29
CA LYS A 97 -4.03 -2.23 -20.19
C LYS A 97 -3.89 -3.53 -19.39
N VAL A 98 -3.07 -3.53 -18.33
CA VAL A 98 -2.87 -4.68 -17.43
C VAL A 98 -4.21 -5.08 -16.77
N ALA A 99 -4.94 -4.12 -16.22
CA ALA A 99 -6.25 -4.37 -15.62
C ALA A 99 -7.30 -4.85 -16.64
N GLY A 100 -7.15 -4.47 -17.92
CA GLY A 100 -8.05 -4.87 -18.99
C GLY A 100 -8.00 -6.35 -19.34
N ARG A 101 -7.02 -7.10 -18.82
CA ARG A 101 -6.88 -8.55 -19.04
C ARG A 101 -7.91 -9.37 -18.26
N GLY A 102 -8.47 -8.81 -17.18
CA GLY A 102 -9.58 -9.40 -16.43
C GLY A 102 -9.21 -10.54 -15.48
N ASP A 103 -7.94 -10.90 -15.38
CA ASP A 103 -7.41 -12.01 -14.57
C ASP A 103 -6.63 -11.55 -13.34
N LEU A 104 -6.92 -10.35 -12.83
CA LEU A 104 -6.23 -9.79 -11.66
C LEU A 104 -6.57 -10.53 -10.37
N THR A 105 -5.55 -11.04 -9.71
CA THR A 105 -5.65 -11.56 -8.33
C THR A 105 -5.90 -10.43 -7.32
N GLU A 106 -6.44 -10.75 -6.15
CA GLU A 106 -6.65 -9.76 -5.08
C GLU A 106 -5.34 -9.08 -4.64
N ARG A 107 -4.21 -9.80 -4.67
CA ARG A 107 -2.89 -9.22 -4.39
C ARG A 107 -2.52 -8.17 -5.45
N GLN A 108 -2.72 -8.47 -6.72
CA GLN A 108 -2.45 -7.55 -7.83
C GLN A 108 -3.37 -6.33 -7.78
N LYS A 109 -4.67 -6.51 -7.53
CA LYS A 109 -5.61 -5.39 -7.34
C LYS A 109 -5.18 -4.48 -6.19
N LYS A 110 -4.78 -5.05 -5.05
CA LYS A 110 -4.29 -4.28 -3.89
C LYS A 110 -3.03 -3.50 -4.23
N ALA A 111 -2.08 -4.10 -4.94
CA ALA A 111 -0.86 -3.43 -5.36
C ALA A 111 -1.14 -2.28 -6.35
N MET A 112 -2.04 -2.49 -7.32
CA MET A 112 -2.47 -1.44 -8.24
C MET A 112 -3.16 -0.28 -7.52
N ALA A 113 -4.02 -0.57 -6.54
CA ALA A 113 -4.64 0.45 -5.70
C ALA A 113 -3.60 1.25 -4.90
N GLY A 114 -2.50 0.61 -4.47
CA GLY A 114 -1.37 1.26 -3.83
C GLY A 114 -0.72 2.32 -4.73
N ILE A 115 -0.44 1.98 -5.99
CA ILE A 115 0.11 2.92 -6.98
C ILE A 115 -0.86 4.07 -7.26
N VAL A 116 -2.16 3.79 -7.43
CA VAL A 116 -3.15 4.85 -7.62
C VAL A 116 -3.19 5.81 -6.42
N GLY A 117 -3.08 5.28 -5.19
CA GLY A 117 -3.02 6.08 -3.97
C GLY A 117 -1.81 7.02 -3.94
N GLN A 118 -0.63 6.53 -4.35
CA GLN A 118 0.57 7.36 -4.47
C GLN A 118 0.42 8.42 -5.55
N LEU A 119 -0.17 8.05 -6.70
CA LEU A 119 -0.38 8.99 -7.77
C LEU A 119 -1.32 10.13 -7.37
N LEU A 120 -2.41 9.82 -6.67
CA LEU A 120 -3.33 10.83 -6.14
C LEU A 120 -2.61 11.79 -5.18
N LYS A 121 -1.68 11.27 -4.37
CA LYS A 121 -0.84 12.10 -3.50
C LYS A 121 0.07 13.03 -4.34
N ALA A 122 0.73 12.52 -5.37
CA ALA A 122 1.56 13.33 -6.26
C ALA A 122 0.75 14.42 -6.98
N VAL A 123 -0.47 14.09 -7.44
CA VAL A 123 -1.41 15.04 -8.06
C VAL A 123 -1.89 16.11 -7.07
N HIS A 124 -2.01 15.77 -5.79
CA HIS A 124 -2.36 16.74 -4.75
C HIS A 124 -1.20 17.70 -4.45
N GLU A 125 0.03 17.21 -4.48
CA GLU A 125 1.24 18.00 -4.21
C GLU A 125 1.65 18.88 -5.40
N ASP A 126 1.35 18.48 -6.63
CA ASP A 126 1.64 19.25 -7.85
C ASP A 126 0.36 19.84 -8.49
N PRO A 127 0.16 21.16 -8.40
CA PRO A 127 -1.02 21.83 -8.97
C PRO A 127 -1.08 21.80 -10.49
N GLU A 128 0.02 21.54 -11.20
CA GLU A 128 0.01 21.38 -12.67
C GLU A 128 -0.58 20.03 -13.07
N LEU A 129 -0.26 18.96 -12.34
CA LEU A 129 -0.87 17.65 -12.55
C LEU A 129 -2.37 17.65 -12.21
N SER A 130 -2.75 18.42 -11.19
CA SER A 130 -4.16 18.58 -10.79
C SER A 130 -5.04 19.15 -11.89
N LYS A 131 -4.47 19.94 -12.83
CA LYS A 131 -5.19 20.51 -13.97
C LYS A 131 -5.38 19.51 -15.13
N ASP A 132 -4.66 18.39 -15.14
CA ASP A 132 -4.77 17.40 -16.22
C ASP A 132 -6.02 16.52 -16.05
N ILE A 133 -7.10 16.93 -16.70
CA ILE A 133 -8.38 16.20 -16.74
C ILE A 133 -8.21 14.77 -17.25
N GLN A 134 -7.29 14.52 -18.19
CA GLN A 134 -7.08 13.17 -18.72
C GLN A 134 -6.42 12.25 -17.70
N LEU A 135 -5.50 12.79 -16.90
CA LEU A 135 -4.88 12.06 -15.80
C LEU A 135 -5.92 11.61 -14.78
N HIS A 136 -6.80 12.53 -14.34
CA HIS A 136 -7.91 12.22 -13.43
C HIS A 136 -8.84 11.15 -13.99
N ARG A 137 -9.25 11.29 -15.25
CA ARG A 137 -10.12 10.31 -15.91
C ARG A 137 -9.46 8.93 -16.01
N LEU A 138 -8.17 8.86 -16.29
CA LEU A 138 -7.44 7.58 -16.34
C LEU A 138 -7.34 6.93 -14.96
N MET A 139 -7.14 7.72 -13.89
CA MET A 139 -7.15 7.20 -12.52
C MET A 139 -8.51 6.61 -12.16
N GLU A 140 -9.60 7.33 -12.43
CA GLU A 140 -10.96 6.84 -12.19
C GLU A 140 -11.24 5.54 -12.95
N LEU A 141 -10.88 5.48 -14.25
CA LEU A 141 -11.07 4.27 -15.05
C LEU A 141 -10.26 3.09 -14.52
N LEU A 142 -9.02 3.33 -14.10
CA LEU A 142 -8.17 2.30 -13.52
C LEU A 142 -8.76 1.77 -12.21
N VAL A 143 -9.22 2.66 -11.34
CA VAL A 143 -9.90 2.31 -10.09
C VAL A 143 -11.14 1.46 -10.37
N LEU A 144 -12.04 1.93 -11.23
CA LEU A 144 -13.29 1.22 -11.54
C LEU A 144 -13.00 -0.18 -12.07
N ARG A 145 -11.99 -0.31 -12.94
CA ARG A 145 -11.62 -1.59 -13.54
C ARG A 145 -10.91 -2.53 -12.57
N THR A 146 -10.11 -2.01 -11.64
CA THR A 146 -9.34 -2.83 -10.69
C THR A 146 -10.16 -3.22 -9.46
N MET A 147 -11.00 -2.32 -8.97
CA MET A 147 -11.73 -2.50 -7.71
C MET A 147 -13.22 -2.82 -7.91
N GLY A 148 -13.77 -2.64 -9.11
CA GLY A 148 -15.04 -3.23 -9.53
C GLY A 148 -16.15 -3.20 -8.48
N GLU A 149 -16.71 -2.02 -8.21
CA GLU A 149 -18.13 -1.98 -7.87
C GLU A 149 -18.92 -2.01 -9.18
N THR A 150 -19.29 -3.22 -9.61
CA THR A 150 -20.41 -3.45 -10.55
C THR A 150 -21.34 -4.47 -9.93
#